data_AF-A0A2V9K1F5-F1
#
_entry.id   AF-A0A2V9K1F5-F1
#
_cell.length_a   1.000
_cell.length_b   1.000
_cell.length_c   1.000
_cell.angle_alpha   90.00
_cell.angle_beta   90.00
_cell.angle_gamma   90.00
#
_symmetry.space_group_name_H-M   'P 1'
#
loop_
_entity.id
_entity.type
_entity.pdbx_description
1 polymer ?
#
loop_
_entity_poly.entity_id
_entity_poly.type
_entity_poly.pdbx_seq_one_letter_code
_entity_poly.pdbx_strand_id
1 'polypeptide(L)'
;MDPLKAIARFEAPTLIIHPGNDEYLSPAHPENYFLAAGAGIKEKVIVAGADHTFASIAWEGEVISRTVEWFRKYLSGEGRTSRRAHSRP
;
A
#
# COMPACT_ATOMS: atom_id res chain seq x y z
N MET A 1 -9.45 -15.51 -9.25
CA MET A 1 -9.49 -14.36 -8.32
C MET A 1 -9.07 -13.13 -9.11
N ASP A 2 -9.75 -12.00 -8.96
CA ASP A 2 -9.37 -10.73 -9.60
C ASP A 2 -8.85 -9.77 -8.51
N PRO A 3 -7.53 -9.51 -8.44
CA PRO A 3 -6.93 -8.76 -7.34
C PRO A 3 -7.33 -7.27 -7.36
N LEU A 4 -7.60 -6.68 -8.53
CA LEU A 4 -8.05 -5.29 -8.63
C LEU A 4 -9.47 -5.14 -8.07
N LYS A 5 -10.34 -6.13 -8.29
CA LYS A 5 -11.66 -6.16 -7.64
C LYS A 5 -11.58 -6.39 -6.13
N ALA A 6 -10.59 -7.16 -5.67
CA ALA A 6 -10.40 -7.41 -4.24
C ALA A 6 -9.94 -6.14 -3.50
N ILE A 7 -8.92 -5.44 -4.02
CA ILE A 7 -8.39 -4.23 -3.39
C ILE A 7 -9.38 -3.05 -3.43
N ALA A 8 -10.29 -3.02 -4.41
CA ALA A 8 -11.38 -2.02 -4.46
C ALA A 8 -12.30 -2.04 -3.23
N ARG A 9 -12.36 -3.16 -2.50
CA ARG A 9 -13.16 -3.31 -1.27
C ARG A 9 -12.35 -3.07 0.00
N PHE A 10 -11.05 -2.82 -0.11
CA PHE A 10 -10.17 -2.57 1.02
C PHE A 10 -10.10 -1.06 1.29
N GLU A 11 -10.73 -0.63 2.39
CA GLU A 11 -10.89 0.80 2.72
C GLU A 11 -9.85 1.31 3.74
N ALA A 12 -9.02 0.42 4.30
CA ALA A 12 -7.98 0.80 5.26
C ALA A 12 -6.78 1.48 4.56
N PRO A 13 -5.97 2.28 5.29
CA PRO A 13 -4.79 2.91 4.73
C PRO A 13 -3.91 1.91 3.96
N THR A 14 -3.65 2.21 2.68
CA THR A 14 -2.96 1.31 1.76
C THR A 14 -1.64 1.91 1.24
N LEU A 15 -0.54 1.19 1.43
CA LEU A 15 0.74 1.49 0.80
C LEU A 15 0.99 0.50 -0.34
N ILE A 16 1.34 1.01 -1.52
CA ILE A 16 1.73 0.23 -2.69
C ILE A 16 3.21 0.55 -2.95
N ILE A 17 4.07 -0.47 -2.90
CA ILE A 17 5.50 -0.34 -3.20
C ILE A 17 5.80 -1.18 -4.44
N HIS A 18 6.56 -0.63 -5.38
CA HIS A 18 6.95 -1.31 -6.61
C HIS A 18 8.43 -1.05 -6.94
N PRO A 19 9.17 -2.03 -7.49
CA PRO A 19 10.53 -1.79 -7.94
C PRO A 19 10.57 -0.94 -9.22
N GLY A 20 11.60 -0.11 -9.36
CA GLY A 20 11.75 0.80 -10.50
C GLY A 20 12.19 0.12 -11.80
N ASN A 21 12.87 -1.03 -11.71
CA ASN A 21 13.36 -1.82 -12.84
C ASN A 21 12.74 -3.23 -12.82
N ASP A 22 11.42 -3.31 -12.64
CA ASP A 22 10.71 -4.58 -12.74
C ASP A 22 10.64 -5.06 -14.20
N GLU A 23 11.24 -6.21 -14.49
CA GLU A 23 11.23 -6.81 -15.84
C GLU A 23 9.99 -7.67 -16.10
N TYR A 24 9.24 -8.04 -15.06
CA TYR A 24 8.10 -8.95 -15.15
C TYR A 24 6.77 -8.23 -15.15
N LEU A 25 6.71 -7.04 -14.55
CA LEU A 25 5.50 -6.24 -14.43
C LEU A 25 5.67 -4.88 -15.11
N SER A 26 4.65 -4.49 -15.87
CA SER A 26 4.59 -3.16 -16.48
C SER A 26 4.56 -2.05 -15.41
N PRO A 27 5.14 -0.87 -15.68
CA PRO A 27 5.01 0.31 -14.81
C PRO A 27 3.56 0.76 -14.56
N ALA A 28 2.61 0.34 -15.41
CA ALA A 28 1.18 0.59 -15.19
C ALA A 28 0.60 -0.25 -14.04
N HIS A 29 1.27 -1.34 -13.65
CA HIS A 29 0.81 -2.24 -12.60
C HIS A 29 0.57 -1.53 -11.26
N PRO A 30 1.55 -0.83 -10.63
CA PRO A 30 1.30 -0.13 -9.37
C PRO A 30 0.28 1.01 -9.50
N GLU A 31 0.17 1.65 -10.67
CA GLU A 31 -0.84 2.67 -10.93
C GLU A 31 -2.25 2.07 -10.92
N ASN A 32 -2.45 0.92 -11.57
CA ASN A 32 -3.75 0.24 -11.58
C ASN A 32 -4.22 -0.11 -10.17
N TYR A 33 -3.31 -0.57 -9.29
CA TYR A 33 -3.64 -0.82 -7.89
C TYR A 33 -3.93 0.46 -7.13
N PHE A 34 -3.17 1.53 -7.37
CA PHE A 34 -3.38 2.82 -6.74
C PHE A 34 -4.75 3.39 -7.09
N LEU A 35 -5.14 3.33 -8.37
CA LEU A 35 -6.46 3.78 -8.83
C LEU A 35 -7.58 2.88 -8.29
N ALA A 36 -7.39 1.56 -8.31
CA ALA A 36 -8.40 0.61 -7.87
C ALA A 36 -8.63 0.59 -6.35
N ALA A 37 -7.62 0.89 -5.52
CA ALA A 37 -7.73 0.79 -4.07
C ALA A 37 -8.84 1.68 -3.50
N GLY A 38 -9.75 1.08 -2.73
CA GLY A 38 -10.88 1.75 -2.07
C GLY A 38 -10.49 2.60 -0.85
N ALA A 39 -9.21 2.62 -0.50
CA ALA A 39 -8.69 3.35 0.64
C ALA A 39 -8.77 4.87 0.45
N GLY A 40 -9.30 5.57 1.46
CA GLY A 40 -9.28 7.05 1.50
C GLY A 40 -7.88 7.63 1.73
N ILE A 41 -6.97 6.83 2.30
CA ILE A 41 -5.57 7.15 2.48
C ILE A 41 -4.75 6.11 1.73
N LYS A 42 -4.03 6.52 0.69
CA LYS A 42 -3.21 5.62 -0.10
C LYS A 42 -1.98 6.32 -0.66
N GLU A 43 -0.90 5.56 -0.76
CA GLU A 43 0.37 6.01 -1.33
C GLU A 43 0.93 4.96 -2.28
N LYS A 44 1.57 5.42 -3.36
CA LYS A 44 2.31 4.60 -4.31
C LYS A 44 3.76 5.05 -4.32
N VAL A 45 4.67 4.12 -4.08
CA VAL A 45 6.11 4.34 -4.07
C VAL A 45 6.77 3.48 -5.14
N ILE A 46 7.68 4.09 -5.89
CA ILE A 46 8.61 3.38 -6.77
C ILE A 46 10.01 3.44 -6.15
N VAL A 47 10.62 2.28 -5.89
CA VAL A 47 12.01 2.19 -5.40
C VAL A 47 12.95 2.26 -6.59
N ALA A 48 13.64 3.39 -6.74
CA ALA A 48 14.44 3.67 -7.94
C ALA A 48 15.53 2.61 -8.16
N GLY A 49 15.59 2.08 -9.39
CA GLY A 49 16.61 1.11 -9.81
C GLY A 49 16.45 -0.31 -9.25
N ALA A 50 15.52 -0.55 -8.32
CA ALA A 50 15.34 -1.86 -7.72
C ALA A 50 14.85 -2.92 -8.71
N ASP A 51 15.36 -4.15 -8.55
CA ASP A 51 14.86 -5.33 -9.26
C ASP A 51 13.54 -5.85 -8.66
N HIS A 52 12.91 -6.79 -9.36
CA HIS A 52 11.62 -7.38 -8.99
C HIS A 52 11.56 -7.95 -7.56
N THR A 53 12.71 -8.29 -6.97
CA THR A 53 12.82 -8.94 -5.66
C THR A 53 13.46 -8.06 -4.59
N PHE A 54 13.87 -6.84 -4.93
CA PHE A 54 14.66 -5.95 -4.07
C PHE A 54 15.95 -6.61 -3.54
N ALA A 55 16.71 -7.34 -4.37
CA ALA A 55 17.83 -8.20 -3.95
C ALA A 55 19.12 -7.48 -3.47
N SER A 56 19.03 -6.21 -3.07
CA SER A 56 20.13 -5.41 -2.51
C SER A 56 19.76 -4.94 -1.11
N ILE A 57 20.73 -4.90 -0.20
CA ILE A 57 20.56 -4.39 1.17
C ILE A 57 19.97 -2.97 1.17
N ALA A 58 20.35 -2.14 0.21
CA ALA A 58 19.84 -0.77 0.10
C ALA A 58 18.34 -0.76 -0.27
N TRP A 59 17.94 -1.58 -1.23
CA TRP A 59 16.54 -1.67 -1.68
C TRP A 59 15.65 -2.35 -0.63
N GLU A 60 16.11 -3.46 -0.07
CA GLU A 60 15.44 -4.14 1.03
C GLU A 60 15.24 -3.20 2.22
N GLY A 61 16.31 -2.50 2.63
CA GLY A 61 16.28 -1.53 3.71
C GLY A 61 15.28 -0.39 3.47
N GLU A 62 15.17 0.09 2.24
CA GLU A 62 14.18 1.11 1.86
C GLU A 62 12.74 0.58 1.96
N VAL A 63 12.46 -0.60 1.40
CA VAL A 63 11.12 -1.23 1.45
C VAL A 63 10.70 -1.46 2.91
N ILE A 64 11.60 -1.99 3.74
CA ILE A 64 11.36 -2.23 5.16
C ILE A 64 11.09 -0.90 5.88
N SER A 65 11.95 0.10 5.69
CA SER A 65 11.79 1.41 6.35
C SER A 65 10.44 2.05 6.03
N ARG A 66 10.07 2.10 4.75
CA ARG A 66 8.78 2.65 4.30
C ARG A 66 7.59 1.90 4.88
N THR A 67 7.69 0.56 4.94
CA THR A 67 6.64 -0.29 5.51
C THR A 67 6.47 -0.05 7.02
N VAL A 68 7.59 0.04 7.76
CA VAL A 68 7.58 0.33 9.19
C VAL A 68 7.02 1.72 9.48
N GLU A 69 7.40 2.73 8.71
CA GLU A 69 6.87 4.09 8.82
C GLU A 69 5.37 4.13 8.55
N TRP A 70 4.90 3.41 7.53
CA TRP A 70 3.47 3.30 7.24
C TRP A 70 2.68 2.72 8.42
N PHE A 71 3.17 1.62 8.99
CA PHE A 71 2.52 1.02 10.15
C PHE A 71 2.57 1.92 11.38
N ARG A 72 3.71 2.58 11.65
CA ARG A 72 3.78 3.57 12.75
C ARG A 72 2.72 4.66 12.60
N LYS A 73 2.47 5.12 11.38
CA LYS A 73 1.53 6.19 11.09
C LYS A 73 0.06 5.77 11.14
N TYR A 74 -0.26 4.55 10.70
CA TYR A 74 -1.65 4.14 10.45
C TYR A 74 -2.13 2.90 11.21
N LEU A 75 -1.24 2.14 11.84
CA LEU A 75 -1.57 0.95 12.64
C LEU A 75 -1.53 1.23 14.15
N SER A 76 -0.75 2.22 14.59
CA SER A 76 -0.73 2.73 15.98
C SER A 76 -2.13 3.25 16.33
N GLY A 77 -2.79 2.61 17.31
CA GLY A 77 -4.23 2.64 17.52
C GLY A 77 -4.89 3.94 18.00
N GLU A 78 -4.59 5.10 17.41
CA GLU A 78 -5.28 6.37 17.71
C GLU A 78 -6.49 6.66 16.79
N GLY A 79 -7.13 5.61 16.25
CA GLY A 79 -8.29 5.76 15.35
C GLY A 79 -9.47 4.84 15.65
N ARG A 80 -9.44 4.04 16.73
CA ARG A 80 -10.50 3.06 17.03
C ARG A 80 -11.65 3.62 17.89
N THR A 81 -11.92 4.92 17.81
CA THR A 81 -13.01 5.59 18.53
C THR A 81 -13.82 6.53 17.64
N SER A 82 -14.33 6.06 16.49
CA SER A 82 -15.58 6.62 15.96
C SER A 82 -16.15 5.77 14.84
N ARG A 83 -17.13 4.90 15.17
CA ARG A 83 -18.31 4.54 14.36
C ARG A 83 -18.98 3.30 14.94
N ARG A 84 -19.81 3.53 15.96
CA ARG A 84 -21.16 2.95 16.13
C ARG A 84 -21.85 3.63 17.32
N ALA A 85 -22.13 4.91 17.14
CA ALA A 85 -23.28 5.55 17.74
C ALA A 85 -24.21 5.92 16.57
N HIS A 86 -25.09 4.99 16.20
CA HIS A 86 -26.32 5.39 15.53
C HIS A 86 -27.47 4.66 16.21
N SER A 87 -28.31 5.51 16.79
CA SER A 87 -29.36 5.23 17.74
C SER A 87 -30.49 4.43 17.10
N ARG A 88 -31.09 3.57 17.93
CA ARG A 88 -32.41 3.00 17.70
C ARG A 88 -33.46 4.13 17.65
N PRO A 89 -34.56 3.89 16.95
CA PRO A 89 -35.85 3.77 17.62
C PRO A 89 -36.23 2.32 17.89
#